data_AF-A0A0V1KU92-F1
#
_entry.id   AF-A0A0V1KU92-F1
#
_cell.length_a   1.000
_cell.length_b   1.000
_cell.length_c   1.000
_cell.angle_alpha   90.00
_cell.angle_beta   90.00
_cell.angle_gamma   90.00
#
_symmetry.space_group_name_H-M   'P 1'
#
loop_
_entity.id
_entity.type
_entity.pdbx_description
1 polymer ?
#
loop_
_entity_poly.entity_id
_entity_poly.type
_entity_poly.pdbx_seq_one_letter_code
_entity_poly.pdbx_strand_id
1 'polypeptide(L)'
;MVIILINSVFRAIRPTKCIVFRIFQNAVQKVANTSKLLYTSNHFKTRLTERWYDCSPIACCSVAIVLQRKFVCKNNQENKKNKTERNLCCSSVHYSWKISSLSTVVVVIEMQYSDQYTGSSPGQILCCQCGTVINPNPANKCVACIRTTVDITECIPRQCQLYSCKFCNRYLNPPSTWVHAELESKELLRICLKKIPVLKQVRLVDAKFIWTEPHSKRIKVMLTIQKEVLGGVILQQSVVVEYVIHNQMCDACQKIEAKDYWRACVQIRQKSTHKKSGMDFFYSKNQHAWKLVQFIGSVLASQYGTSKELVTHDASSNIYDYKRTYSVEIVPVCKDDIVCLSKNLAQSLGNFSQVLICYRTSKFIHLVEPHTGRGVCEVSPNVYWRSPFYSIAQHADFFEYTVLDVEWINVEDCLRYANGETANDKYLAVEALVVKSSELGRLDAKQYYCRTHLGYVLKAGDTVLGFDTIGCNVNNDNFNSLNRDDVADVILVRKIFDRTRRNRRRLWKLKRLEAELMETDSLDNDYTGFLEDLEEDSVLREKVNIYRDPTKQHIPVAEDEFDDDLPAVDLQEMLSDLCINDQEMDDAR
;
A
#
# COMPACT_ATOMS: atom_id res chain seq x y z
N MET A 1 -47.41 36.17 -50.76
CA MET A 1 -47.49 34.91 -50.00
C MET A 1 -46.53 35.03 -48.82
N VAL A 2 -46.97 35.33 -47.59
CA VAL A 2 -47.69 34.40 -46.68
C VAL A 2 -46.71 33.28 -46.29
N ILE A 3 -46.02 33.33 -45.14
CA ILE A 3 -46.47 33.03 -43.76
C ILE A 3 -45.85 31.69 -43.29
N ILE A 4 -45.02 31.76 -42.25
CA ILE A 4 -45.13 31.06 -40.95
C ILE A 4 -44.50 29.66 -40.90
N LEU A 5 -43.42 29.52 -40.11
CA LEU A 5 -43.52 28.82 -38.83
C LEU A 5 -42.37 29.20 -37.87
N ILE A 6 -42.80 29.66 -36.71
CA ILE A 6 -42.10 30.04 -35.49
C ILE A 6 -41.73 28.76 -34.71
N ASN A 7 -40.47 28.55 -34.30
CA ASN A 7 -40.04 28.55 -32.88
C ASN A 7 -38.61 28.01 -32.63
N SER A 8 -37.84 28.86 -31.94
CA SER A 8 -36.83 28.61 -30.91
C SER A 8 -35.82 27.44 -31.02
N VAL A 9 -34.57 27.83 -31.29
CA VAL A 9 -33.41 27.72 -30.37
C VAL A 9 -33.28 26.43 -29.56
N PHE A 10 -32.34 25.56 -29.95
CA PHE A 10 -31.11 25.29 -29.17
C PHE A 10 -30.09 24.50 -30.02
N ARG A 11 -28.87 25.04 -30.10
CA ARG A 11 -27.66 24.38 -30.60
C ARG A 11 -27.24 23.25 -29.64
N ALA A 12 -26.97 22.05 -30.15
CA ALA A 12 -25.82 21.24 -29.75
C ALA A 12 -25.67 19.97 -30.61
N ILE A 13 -24.61 20.01 -31.41
CA ILE A 13 -23.81 18.96 -32.05
C ILE A 13 -23.88 17.56 -31.40
N ARG A 14 -24.11 16.53 -32.24
CA ARG A 14 -23.50 15.17 -32.24
C ARG A 14 -23.98 14.43 -33.52
N PRO A 15 -23.42 13.27 -33.91
CA PRO A 15 -22.04 12.94 -34.32
C PRO A 15 -22.03 12.18 -35.68
N THR A 16 -20.88 11.93 -36.33
CA THR A 16 -20.60 10.81 -37.29
C THR A 16 -19.20 11.04 -37.91
N LYS A 17 -18.14 10.27 -37.59
CA LYS A 17 -17.77 8.84 -37.80
C LYS A 17 -17.12 8.54 -39.16
N CYS A 18 -16.17 7.59 -39.10
CA CYS A 18 -15.42 6.87 -40.16
C CYS A 18 -14.01 7.46 -40.41
N ILE A 19 -12.87 6.78 -40.20
CA ILE A 19 -12.51 5.36 -40.30
C ILE A 19 -11.35 4.98 -39.35
N VAL A 20 -11.43 3.75 -38.87
CA VAL A 20 -10.51 2.99 -38.02
C VAL A 20 -9.37 2.39 -38.86
N PHE A 21 -8.15 2.38 -38.29
CA PHE A 21 -7.04 1.46 -38.53
C PHE A 21 -6.71 1.04 -39.97
N ARG A 22 -5.57 1.50 -40.50
CA ARG A 22 -4.51 0.63 -41.04
C ARG A 22 -3.31 1.45 -41.53
N ILE A 23 -2.12 1.02 -41.09
CA ILE A 23 -0.82 1.28 -41.72
C ILE A 23 -0.29 2.72 -41.55
N PHE A 24 0.36 3.00 -40.40
CA PHE A 24 1.59 3.81 -40.38
C PHE A 24 2.41 3.60 -39.08
N GLN A 25 2.31 2.41 -38.49
CA GLN A 25 3.36 1.83 -37.65
C GLN A 25 4.05 0.75 -38.50
N ASN A 26 5.01 1.16 -39.33
CA ASN A 26 6.07 0.32 -39.93
C ASN A 26 6.89 1.12 -40.97
N ALA A 27 7.59 2.18 -40.54
CA ALA A 27 8.49 2.93 -41.42
C ALA A 27 9.73 3.55 -40.74
N VAL A 28 10.19 3.02 -39.60
CA VAL A 28 11.55 3.36 -39.06
C VAL A 28 12.38 2.11 -38.69
N GLN A 29 11.83 0.90 -38.79
CA GLN A 29 12.58 -0.34 -38.54
C GLN A 29 12.62 -1.26 -39.78
N LYS A 30 13.05 -0.73 -40.95
CA LYS A 30 13.42 -1.56 -42.13
C LYS A 30 14.09 -0.79 -43.30
N VAL A 31 15.14 -0.02 -43.02
CA VAL A 31 16.19 0.26 -44.04
C VAL A 31 17.38 -0.72 -43.88
N ALA A 32 17.28 -1.67 -42.95
CA ALA A 32 18.20 -2.79 -42.82
C ALA A 32 17.59 -4.08 -43.41
N ASN A 33 18.14 -4.45 -44.57
CA ASN A 33 18.32 -5.80 -45.13
C ASN A 33 17.15 -6.47 -45.89
N THR A 34 17.29 -6.52 -47.22
CA THR A 34 17.45 -7.76 -48.03
C THR A 34 17.67 -7.39 -49.51
N SER A 35 18.94 -7.37 -49.96
CA SER A 35 19.58 -8.37 -50.85
C SER A 35 19.21 -8.21 -52.33
N LYS A 36 20.13 -7.95 -53.28
CA LYS A 36 21.19 -8.86 -53.71
C LYS A 36 22.12 -8.21 -54.78
N LEU A 37 23.39 -8.64 -54.80
CA LEU A 37 24.33 -8.78 -55.95
C LEU A 37 24.91 -7.45 -56.54
N LEU A 38 26.21 -7.22 -56.78
CA LEU A 38 27.45 -8.02 -56.88
C LEU A 38 28.68 -7.10 -56.70
N TYR A 39 29.67 -7.59 -55.95
CA TYR A 39 31.13 -7.64 -56.20
C TYR A 39 31.92 -6.61 -57.05
N THR A 40 33.17 -6.40 -56.58
CA THR A 40 34.41 -5.86 -57.21
C THR A 40 34.54 -4.34 -57.32
N SER A 41 35.40 -3.67 -56.55
CA SER A 41 36.88 -3.58 -56.58
C SER A 41 37.47 -2.80 -57.77
N ASN A 42 38.37 -1.88 -57.43
CA ASN A 42 39.49 -1.37 -58.22
C ASN A 42 39.28 -0.11 -59.11
N HIS A 43 40.08 0.91 -58.74
CA HIS A 43 41.10 1.58 -59.58
C HIS A 43 40.80 2.88 -60.38
N PHE A 44 41.83 3.76 -60.33
CA PHE A 44 42.19 4.94 -61.16
C PHE A 44 41.47 6.29 -60.88
N LYS A 45 42.17 7.26 -60.25
CA LYS A 45 43.03 8.35 -60.84
C LYS A 45 42.22 9.33 -61.69
N THR A 46 42.15 10.63 -61.36
CA THR A 46 43.18 11.67 -61.59
C THR A 46 42.95 12.89 -60.66
N ARG A 47 43.90 13.29 -59.79
CA ARG A 47 44.95 14.33 -59.97
C ARG A 47 44.44 15.75 -60.33
N LEU A 48 44.52 16.69 -59.38
CA LEU A 48 45.38 17.89 -59.40
C LEU A 48 45.25 18.72 -58.09
N THR A 49 46.41 18.98 -57.45
CA THR A 49 46.87 20.19 -56.69
C THR A 49 45.93 20.84 -55.66
N GLU A 50 46.25 21.15 -54.39
CA GLU A 50 47.48 21.37 -53.61
C GLU A 50 47.09 21.36 -52.10
N ARG A 51 48.00 20.95 -51.20
CA ARG A 51 47.93 21.24 -49.74
C ARG A 51 48.41 22.68 -49.53
N TRP A 52 48.02 23.44 -48.50
CA TRP A 52 48.58 23.46 -47.14
C TRP A 52 47.63 24.26 -46.18
N TYR A 53 47.75 23.93 -44.90
CA TYR A 53 47.03 24.23 -43.63
C TYR A 53 46.33 25.60 -43.30
N ASP A 54 45.28 25.43 -42.46
CA ASP A 54 44.73 26.21 -41.31
C ASP A 54 44.15 27.65 -41.44
N CYS A 55 42.85 27.82 -41.11
CA CYS A 55 42.32 28.69 -40.02
C CYS A 55 40.76 28.80 -39.97
N SER A 56 40.23 29.17 -38.78
CA SER A 56 38.83 29.10 -38.28
C SER A 56 37.80 30.11 -38.86
N PRO A 57 36.47 29.84 -38.75
CA PRO A 57 35.40 30.80 -39.07
C PRO A 57 34.74 31.46 -37.83
N ILE A 58 34.37 32.74 -37.94
CA ILE A 58 33.58 33.52 -36.96
C ILE A 58 32.27 34.03 -37.58
N ALA A 59 31.19 33.89 -36.79
CA ALA A 59 29.91 34.64 -36.72
C ALA A 59 28.80 34.47 -37.76
N CYS A 60 27.59 34.11 -37.28
CA CYS A 60 26.37 34.95 -37.34
C CYS A 60 25.17 34.35 -36.53
N CYS A 61 24.58 35.15 -35.63
CA CYS A 61 23.30 34.94 -34.91
C CYS A 61 22.08 35.06 -35.87
N SER A 62 20.86 34.57 -35.62
CA SER A 62 19.88 35.13 -34.65
C SER A 62 18.49 34.41 -34.68
N VAL A 63 17.83 34.30 -33.51
CA VAL A 63 16.38 34.55 -33.19
C VAL A 63 15.27 33.45 -33.25
N ALA A 64 14.50 33.43 -32.13
CA ALA A 64 13.07 33.12 -31.88
C ALA A 64 12.62 31.75 -31.29
N ILE A 65 12.24 31.79 -30.01
CA ILE A 65 11.32 30.85 -29.34
C ILE A 65 10.13 31.64 -28.79
N VAL A 66 8.90 31.21 -29.08
CA VAL A 66 7.68 31.54 -28.32
C VAL A 66 7.03 30.22 -27.87
N LEU A 67 6.74 30.14 -26.58
CA LEU A 67 6.10 29.05 -25.85
C LEU A 67 4.63 28.84 -26.25
N GLN A 68 4.19 27.57 -26.24
CA GLN A 68 2.86 27.21 -25.75
C GLN A 68 2.94 26.03 -24.78
N ARG A 69 2.57 26.29 -23.52
CA ARG A 69 1.94 25.31 -22.62
C ARG A 69 0.53 25.81 -22.34
N LYS A 70 -0.46 24.92 -22.37
CA LYS A 70 -1.81 25.13 -21.83
C LYS A 70 -2.09 24.14 -20.70
N PHE A 71 -2.82 24.65 -19.72
CA PHE A 71 -3.29 24.07 -18.46
C PHE A 71 -4.20 22.83 -18.59
N VAL A 72 -4.26 22.05 -17.50
CA VAL A 72 -5.44 21.28 -17.06
C VAL A 72 -5.97 21.94 -15.76
N CYS A 73 -7.28 22.15 -15.71
CA CYS A 73 -8.06 22.77 -14.63
C CYS A 73 -8.20 21.89 -13.38
N LYS A 74 -8.36 22.57 -12.23
CA LYS A 74 -9.06 22.06 -11.04
C LYS A 74 -10.40 22.78 -10.92
N ASN A 75 -11.44 22.02 -10.58
CA ASN A 75 -12.78 22.48 -10.25
C ASN A 75 -12.83 23.22 -8.89
N ASN A 76 -13.92 23.99 -8.76
CA ASN A 76 -14.60 24.51 -7.57
C ASN A 76 -14.20 25.89 -7.04
N GLN A 77 -15.00 26.90 -7.45
CA GLN A 77 -15.71 27.77 -6.52
C GLN A 77 -17.12 28.08 -7.05
N GLU A 78 -18.15 27.68 -6.31
CA GLU A 78 -19.42 28.41 -6.24
C GLU A 78 -19.39 29.23 -4.95
N ASN A 79 -19.38 30.57 -5.07
CA ASN A 79 -20.37 31.41 -4.41
C ASN A 79 -20.28 32.86 -4.92
N LYS A 80 -21.40 33.35 -5.44
CA LYS A 80 -21.62 34.70 -5.97
C LYS A 80 -22.01 35.68 -4.85
N LYS A 81 -21.91 36.97 -5.22
CA LYS A 81 -22.60 38.19 -4.72
C LYS A 81 -21.77 38.99 -3.70
N ASN A 82 -21.58 40.31 -3.79
CA ASN A 82 -22.17 41.37 -4.61
C ASN A 82 -21.25 42.60 -4.68
N LYS A 83 -21.49 43.43 -5.71
CA LYS A 83 -20.98 44.78 -6.00
C LYS A 83 -21.11 45.78 -4.82
N THR A 84 -20.18 46.74 -4.72
CA THR A 84 -20.43 48.19 -4.98
C THR A 84 -19.14 49.03 -4.92
N GLU A 85 -19.19 50.16 -5.62
CA GLU A 85 -18.16 51.11 -6.04
C GLU A 85 -17.47 51.90 -4.91
N ARG A 86 -16.21 52.33 -5.12
CA ARG A 86 -15.79 53.76 -5.20
C ARG A 86 -14.26 53.95 -5.15
N ASN A 87 -13.79 54.77 -6.09
CA ASN A 87 -12.71 55.77 -6.04
C ASN A 87 -11.27 55.42 -5.58
N LEU A 88 -10.36 55.59 -6.55
CA LEU A 88 -9.07 56.30 -6.51
C LEU A 88 -8.29 56.32 -5.18
N CYS A 89 -7.10 55.69 -5.19
CA CYS A 89 -5.84 56.45 -5.12
C CYS A 89 -4.63 55.55 -5.44
N CYS A 90 -3.68 56.15 -6.15
CA CYS A 90 -2.40 55.56 -6.55
C CYS A 90 -1.45 55.52 -5.34
N SER A 91 -0.86 54.36 -5.03
CA SER A 91 0.47 54.26 -4.42
C SER A 91 0.94 52.80 -4.36
N SER A 92 2.12 52.58 -4.94
CA SER A 92 2.86 51.32 -4.93
C SER A 92 3.51 51.08 -3.57
N VAL A 93 3.36 49.89 -2.97
CA VAL A 93 4.43 49.13 -2.29
C VAL A 93 4.12 47.62 -2.33
N HIS A 94 5.17 46.86 -2.63
CA HIS A 94 5.46 45.42 -2.45
C HIS A 94 4.68 44.61 -1.39
N TYR A 95 4.51 43.30 -1.62
CA TYR A 95 5.09 42.15 -0.89
C TYR A 95 4.69 40.83 -1.63
N SER A 96 5.65 39.97 -2.02
CA SER A 96 6.02 38.67 -1.39
C SER A 96 4.91 37.59 -1.50
N TRP A 97 5.11 36.33 -1.94
CA TRP A 97 6.13 35.32 -1.64
C TRP A 97 6.05 34.11 -2.61
N LYS A 98 7.19 33.40 -2.73
CA LYS A 98 7.41 31.92 -2.67
C LYS A 98 7.04 30.97 -3.83
N ILE A 99 8.13 30.28 -4.24
CA ILE A 99 8.33 28.81 -4.36
C ILE A 99 7.62 28.17 -5.58
N SER A 100 8.22 27.33 -6.42
CA SER A 100 9.29 26.33 -6.27
C SER A 100 9.74 25.87 -7.66
N SER A 101 11.02 25.51 -7.74
CA SER A 101 11.62 24.41 -8.52
C SER A 101 11.06 24.06 -9.90
N LEU A 102 11.91 24.23 -10.92
CA LEU A 102 12.32 23.13 -11.80
C LEU A 102 13.60 23.54 -12.54
N SER A 103 14.64 22.76 -12.29
CA SER A 103 15.87 22.54 -13.05
C SER A 103 15.98 23.19 -14.44
N THR A 104 16.77 24.26 -14.52
CA THR A 104 17.37 24.72 -15.78
C THR A 104 18.73 24.05 -15.93
N VAL A 105 18.87 23.21 -16.95
CA VAL A 105 20.18 22.80 -17.48
C VAL A 105 20.83 24.06 -18.06
N VAL A 106 21.84 24.59 -17.39
CA VAL A 106 22.68 25.66 -17.94
C VAL A 106 23.73 24.97 -18.81
N VAL A 107 23.48 24.95 -20.13
CA VAL A 107 24.55 24.73 -21.11
C VAL A 107 25.36 26.03 -21.14
N VAL A 108 26.56 25.99 -20.58
CA VAL A 108 27.54 27.07 -20.73
C VAL A 108 28.07 26.98 -22.17
N ILE A 109 27.56 27.84 -23.05
CA ILE A 109 28.21 28.12 -24.33
C ILE A 109 29.25 29.20 -24.01
N GLU A 110 30.53 28.84 -23.95
CA GLU A 110 31.60 29.82 -24.00
C GLU A 110 31.61 30.46 -25.39
N MET A 111 31.03 31.66 -25.51
CA MET A 111 31.29 32.54 -26.64
C MET A 111 32.67 33.15 -26.45
N GLN A 112 33.65 32.67 -27.20
CA GLN A 112 34.91 33.39 -27.38
C GLN A 112 34.65 34.61 -28.29
N TYR A 113 34.56 35.80 -27.69
CA TYR A 113 34.72 37.04 -28.42
C TYR A 113 36.21 37.19 -28.76
N SER A 114 36.55 37.14 -30.04
CA SER A 114 37.85 37.64 -30.50
C SER A 114 37.76 39.16 -30.58
N ASP A 115 38.10 39.83 -29.47
CA ASP A 115 38.43 41.24 -29.57
C ASP A 115 39.77 41.37 -30.31
N GLN A 116 39.72 41.79 -31.57
CA GLN A 116 40.88 42.40 -32.22
C GLN A 116 41.06 43.79 -31.61
N TYR A 117 41.61 43.83 -30.39
CA TYR A 117 42.24 45.04 -29.87
C TYR A 117 43.61 45.19 -30.51
N THR A 118 43.82 46.34 -31.13
CA THR A 118 45.15 46.93 -31.28
C THR A 118 45.90 46.81 -29.96
N GLY A 119 47.12 46.27 -29.99
CA GLY A 119 47.92 45.96 -28.82
C GLY A 119 48.13 47.17 -27.92
N SER A 120 47.32 47.26 -26.87
CA SER A 120 47.71 47.87 -25.61
C SER A 120 47.76 46.73 -24.61
N SER A 121 48.96 46.22 -24.33
CA SER A 121 49.18 45.37 -23.15
C SER A 121 48.56 46.10 -21.96
N PRO A 122 47.67 45.48 -21.16
CA PRO A 122 47.13 46.12 -19.98
C PRO A 122 48.32 46.63 -19.17
N GLY A 123 48.39 47.96 -18.98
CA GLY A 123 49.54 48.60 -18.35
C GLY A 123 49.82 47.89 -17.03
N GLN A 124 50.93 47.17 -16.96
CA GLN A 124 51.26 46.43 -15.75
C GLN A 124 51.69 47.45 -14.69
N ILE A 125 51.12 47.34 -13.51
CA ILE A 125 51.47 48.19 -12.36
C ILE A 125 52.33 47.38 -11.39
N LEU A 126 53.17 48.05 -10.61
CA LEU A 126 53.87 47.41 -9.51
C LEU A 126 52.95 47.32 -8.29
N CYS A 127 52.97 46.19 -7.61
CA CYS A 127 52.30 46.06 -6.32
C CYS A 127 52.87 47.07 -5.32
N CYS A 128 52.01 47.86 -4.68
CA CYS A 128 52.41 48.91 -3.75
C CYS A 128 53.16 48.44 -2.49
N GLN A 129 53.21 47.13 -2.21
CA GLN A 129 53.83 46.56 -1.00
C GLN A 129 55.11 45.77 -1.29
N CYS A 130 55.17 44.99 -2.37
CA CYS A 130 56.31 44.12 -2.69
C CYS A 130 56.97 44.42 -4.04
N GLY A 131 56.45 45.38 -4.82
CA GLY A 131 57.02 45.74 -6.13
C GLY A 131 56.86 44.68 -7.22
N THR A 132 56.11 43.60 -7.00
CA THR A 132 55.85 42.60 -8.05
C THR A 132 54.97 43.18 -9.15
N VAL A 133 55.29 42.88 -10.41
CA VAL A 133 54.52 43.29 -11.59
C VAL A 133 53.16 42.58 -11.62
N ILE A 134 52.06 43.34 -11.65
CA ILE A 134 50.69 42.83 -11.62
C ILE A 134 49.82 43.51 -12.68
N ASN A 135 48.72 42.83 -13.07
CA ASN A 135 47.65 43.50 -13.80
C ASN A 135 46.90 44.45 -12.85
N PRO A 136 46.47 45.64 -13.32
CA PRO A 136 45.75 46.61 -12.51
C PRO A 136 44.53 45.98 -11.83
N ASN A 137 44.45 46.12 -10.50
CA ASN A 137 43.30 45.71 -9.71
C ASN A 137 42.89 46.85 -8.75
N PRO A 138 41.63 46.91 -8.29
CA PRO A 138 41.16 47.98 -7.41
C PRO A 138 41.98 48.17 -6.12
N ALA A 139 42.70 47.12 -5.68
CA ALA A 139 43.52 47.13 -4.48
C ALA A 139 44.99 47.55 -4.72
N ASN A 140 45.45 47.69 -5.97
CA ASN A 140 46.84 47.87 -6.38
C ASN A 140 47.86 46.95 -5.66
N LYS A 141 47.40 45.76 -5.25
CA LYS A 141 48.16 44.77 -4.47
C LYS A 141 48.20 43.43 -5.20
N CYS A 142 49.33 42.73 -5.16
CA CYS A 142 49.42 41.38 -5.71
C CYS A 142 48.63 40.38 -4.86
N VAL A 143 48.26 39.23 -5.44
CA VAL A 143 47.47 38.19 -4.76
C VAL A 143 48.14 37.71 -3.46
N ALA A 144 49.47 37.63 -3.44
CA ALA A 144 50.23 37.25 -2.24
C ALA A 144 50.09 38.29 -1.11
N CYS A 145 50.28 39.58 -1.40
CA CYS A 145 50.10 40.65 -0.42
C CYS A 145 48.65 40.79 0.06
N ILE A 146 47.66 40.57 -0.82
CA ILE A 146 46.24 40.60 -0.42
C ILE A 146 45.95 39.47 0.58
N ARG A 147 46.41 38.24 0.31
CA ARG A 147 46.25 37.08 1.19
C ARG A 147 46.90 37.26 2.56
N THR A 148 47.98 38.03 2.66
CA THR A 148 48.61 38.33 3.96
C THR A 148 47.85 39.38 4.77
N THR A 149 47.04 40.22 4.12
CA THR A 149 46.36 41.34 4.79
C THR A 149 44.87 41.09 5.06
N VAL A 150 44.24 40.16 4.34
CA VAL A 150 42.80 39.89 4.46
C VAL A 150 42.57 38.39 4.59
N ASP A 151 42.04 37.96 5.74
CA ASP A 151 41.54 36.61 5.95
C ASP A 151 40.01 36.60 5.85
N ILE A 152 39.46 35.86 4.89
CA ILE A 152 38.01 35.73 4.67
C ILE A 152 37.40 34.74 5.67
N THR A 153 38.24 33.91 6.30
CA THR A 153 37.81 32.77 7.11
C THR A 153 37.71 33.09 8.61
N GLU A 154 38.01 34.31 9.04
CA GLU A 154 37.98 34.73 10.46
C GLU A 154 36.61 34.53 11.11
N CYS A 155 35.53 34.75 10.37
CA CYS A 155 34.16 34.64 10.91
C CYS A 155 33.65 33.19 10.98
N ILE A 156 34.45 32.20 10.58
CA ILE A 156 34.04 30.79 10.51
C ILE A 156 34.64 30.04 11.70
N PRO A 157 33.81 29.38 12.53
CA PRO A 157 34.32 28.60 13.63
C PRO A 157 35.16 27.44 13.11
N ARG A 158 36.36 27.27 13.64
CA ARG A 158 37.25 26.13 13.31
C ARG A 158 36.76 24.82 13.91
N GLN A 159 35.94 24.89 14.97
CA GLN A 159 35.39 23.74 15.66
C GLN A 159 33.87 23.89 15.88
N CYS A 160 33.12 22.82 15.67
CA CYS A 160 31.67 22.74 15.85
C CYS A 160 31.27 21.43 16.54
N GLN A 161 30.07 21.39 17.13
CA GLN A 161 29.53 20.18 17.76
C GLN A 161 28.37 19.59 16.95
N LEU A 162 28.42 18.27 16.75
CA LEU A 162 27.34 17.45 16.21
C LEU A 162 26.84 16.50 17.28
N TYR A 163 25.54 16.21 17.27
CA TYR A 163 24.93 15.24 18.18
C TYR A 163 24.46 14.03 17.38
N SER A 164 24.85 12.84 17.81
CA SER A 164 24.45 11.56 17.22
C SER A 164 23.80 10.65 18.25
N CYS A 165 22.76 9.92 17.85
CA CYS A 165 22.12 8.92 18.71
C CYS A 165 22.84 7.58 18.57
N LYS A 166 23.35 7.06 19.70
CA LYS A 166 24.08 5.79 19.78
C LYS A 166 23.26 4.57 19.31
N PHE A 167 21.94 4.62 19.46
CA PHE A 167 21.06 3.48 19.22
C PHE A 167 20.53 3.38 17.78
N CYS A 168 20.44 4.49 17.05
CA CYS A 168 19.86 4.51 15.71
C CYS A 168 20.72 5.23 14.66
N ASN A 169 21.94 5.65 15.02
CA ASN A 169 22.90 6.36 14.16
C ASN A 169 22.27 7.59 13.44
N ARG A 170 21.31 8.25 14.08
CA ARG A 170 20.71 9.49 13.58
C ARG A 170 21.46 10.69 14.13
N TYR A 171 21.61 11.71 13.31
CA TYR A 171 22.19 13.00 13.69
C TYR A 171 21.10 14.04 13.96
N LEU A 172 21.35 14.88 14.96
CA LEU A 172 20.48 16.01 15.27
C LEU A 172 20.65 17.11 14.21
N ASN A 173 19.63 17.27 13.38
CA ASN A 173 19.44 18.41 12.51
C ASN A 173 18.63 19.47 13.27
N PRO A 174 19.24 20.60 13.67
CA PRO A 174 18.55 21.65 14.42
C PRO A 174 17.30 22.15 13.68
N PRO A 175 16.21 22.48 14.40
CA PRO A 175 16.14 22.71 15.85
C PRO A 175 15.96 21.46 16.74
N SER A 176 15.25 20.43 16.31
CA SER A 176 15.00 19.22 17.13
C SER A 176 14.82 17.93 16.32
N THR A 177 15.04 17.98 15.01
CA THR A 177 14.78 16.84 14.11
C THR A 177 15.96 15.90 14.06
N TRP A 178 15.72 14.60 14.18
CA TRP A 178 16.76 13.58 14.04
C TRP A 178 16.67 12.92 12.68
N VAL A 179 17.74 12.96 11.91
CA VAL A 179 17.81 12.46 10.54
C VAL A 179 18.88 11.38 10.46
N HIS A 180 18.57 10.28 9.78
CA HIS A 180 19.57 9.27 9.47
C HIS A 180 20.56 9.81 8.43
N ALA A 181 21.85 9.69 8.70
CA ALA A 181 22.90 10.13 7.80
C ALA A 181 24.11 9.22 7.98
N GLU A 182 24.60 8.67 6.87
CA GLU A 182 25.81 7.87 6.85
C GLU A 182 27.06 8.77 6.95
N LEU A 183 28.20 8.17 7.30
CA LEU A 183 29.47 8.90 7.28
C LEU A 183 29.80 9.32 5.86
N GLU A 184 30.35 10.52 5.71
CA GLU A 184 30.70 11.12 4.40
C GLU A 184 29.51 11.29 3.43
N SER A 185 28.27 11.20 3.92
CA SER A 185 27.07 11.34 3.10
C SER A 185 26.70 12.80 2.82
N LYS A 186 25.87 13.01 1.78
CA LYS A 186 25.35 14.34 1.42
C LYS A 186 24.43 14.91 2.52
N GLU A 187 23.69 14.05 3.20
CA GLU A 187 22.82 14.40 4.32
C GLU A 187 23.65 14.92 5.51
N LEU A 188 24.75 14.24 5.83
CA LEU A 188 25.66 14.65 6.90
C LEU A 188 26.32 15.99 6.58
N LEU A 189 26.77 16.18 5.34
CA LEU A 189 27.35 17.44 4.87
C LEU A 189 26.35 18.60 5.03
N ARG A 190 25.08 18.36 4.67
CA ARG A 190 24.00 19.34 4.86
C ARG A 190 23.82 19.74 6.32
N ILE A 191 23.90 18.79 7.25
CA ILE A 191 23.80 19.07 8.70
C ILE A 191 25.01 19.90 9.16
N CYS A 192 26.22 19.54 8.72
CA CYS A 192 27.46 20.27 9.00
C CYS A 192 27.38 21.73 8.53
N LEU A 193 26.95 21.97 7.29
CA LEU A 193 26.82 23.31 6.73
C LEU A 193 25.76 24.15 7.45
N LYS A 194 24.62 23.55 7.83
CA LYS A 194 23.56 24.23 8.60
C LYS A 194 24.02 24.70 9.98
N LYS A 195 25.00 24.03 10.58
CA LYS A 195 25.54 24.39 11.90
C LYS A 195 26.38 25.66 11.87
N ILE A 196 26.84 26.10 10.70
CA ILE A 196 27.59 27.35 10.54
C ILE A 196 26.64 28.43 10.00
N PRO A 197 26.00 29.25 10.84
CA PRO A 197 25.03 30.26 10.39
C PRO A 197 25.66 31.32 9.49
N VAL A 198 26.96 31.60 9.66
CA VAL A 198 27.73 32.61 8.92
C VAL A 198 27.87 32.26 7.43
N LEU A 199 27.74 30.99 7.04
CA LEU A 199 27.81 30.58 5.63
C LEU A 199 26.70 31.19 4.75
N LYS A 200 25.62 31.73 5.33
CA LYS A 200 24.60 32.45 4.53
C LYS A 200 25.09 33.78 3.96
N GLN A 201 26.13 34.37 4.55
CA GLN A 201 26.66 35.68 4.17
C GLN A 201 27.82 35.60 3.18
N VAL A 202 28.34 34.39 2.92
CA VAL A 202 29.52 34.19 2.08
C VAL A 202 29.21 33.15 0.99
N ARG A 203 29.81 33.29 -0.19
CA ARG A 203 29.57 32.37 -1.29
C ARG A 203 30.41 31.10 -1.09
N LEU A 204 29.76 29.99 -0.77
CA LEU A 204 30.39 28.67 -0.73
C LEU A 204 30.61 28.16 -2.17
N VAL A 205 31.86 27.83 -2.51
CA VAL A 205 32.23 27.28 -3.82
C VAL A 205 32.21 25.76 -3.78
N ASP A 206 32.85 25.19 -2.76
CA ASP A 206 32.99 23.75 -2.59
C ASP A 206 33.01 23.37 -1.10
N ALA A 207 32.56 22.16 -0.81
CA ALA A 207 32.61 21.56 0.51
C ALA A 207 32.86 20.05 0.37
N LYS A 208 33.96 19.58 0.93
CA LYS A 208 34.37 18.18 0.85
C LYS A 208 34.80 17.64 2.21
N PHE A 209 34.52 16.36 2.47
CA PHE A 209 35.03 15.69 3.65
C PHE A 209 36.54 15.47 3.51
N ILE A 210 37.23 15.58 4.64
CA ILE A 210 38.59 15.09 4.80
C ILE A 210 38.47 13.83 5.64
N TRP A 211 39.01 12.73 5.13
CA TRP A 211 39.00 11.46 5.84
C TRP A 211 39.57 11.64 7.25
N THR A 212 38.83 11.14 8.23
CA THR A 212 39.24 11.05 9.62
C THR A 212 39.05 9.62 10.07
N GLU A 213 39.85 9.19 11.05
CA GLU A 213 39.75 7.84 11.57
C GLU A 213 38.35 7.59 12.18
N PRO A 214 37.68 6.45 11.89
CA PRO A 214 36.31 6.19 12.33
C PRO A 214 36.07 6.32 13.84
N HIS A 215 37.08 5.99 14.65
CA HIS A 215 37.01 6.04 16.11
C HIS A 215 37.26 7.42 16.71
N SER A 216 37.72 8.38 15.90
CA SER A 216 38.12 9.72 16.38
C SER A 216 36.96 10.57 16.89
N LYS A 217 35.70 10.18 16.57
CA LYS A 217 34.48 10.97 16.81
C LYS A 217 34.60 12.41 16.30
N ARG A 218 35.41 12.60 15.26
CA ARG A 218 35.69 13.88 14.63
C ARG A 218 35.44 13.75 13.15
N ILE A 219 34.74 14.71 12.58
CA ILE A 219 34.53 14.84 11.14
C ILE A 219 35.18 16.13 10.69
N LYS A 220 36.05 16.08 9.68
CA LYS A 220 36.67 17.28 9.13
C LYS A 220 36.05 17.60 7.78
N VAL A 221 35.62 18.84 7.60
CA VAL A 221 35.07 19.34 6.33
C VAL A 221 35.94 20.49 5.85
N MET A 222 36.49 20.36 4.65
CA MET A 222 37.15 21.45 3.96
C MET A 222 36.10 22.28 3.24
N LEU A 223 35.99 23.55 3.58
CA LEU A 223 35.12 24.53 2.95
C LEU A 223 35.96 25.48 2.10
N THR A 224 35.59 25.63 0.83
CA THR A 224 36.20 26.59 -0.07
C THR A 224 35.22 27.71 -0.34
N ILE A 225 35.62 28.92 0.01
CA ILE A 225 34.74 30.07 0.15
C ILE A 225 35.26 31.23 -0.68
N GLN A 226 34.34 31.96 -1.29
CA GLN A 226 34.61 33.10 -2.15
C GLN A 226 33.94 34.34 -1.57
N LYS A 227 34.72 35.39 -1.34
CA LYS A 227 34.22 36.70 -0.87
C LYS A 227 34.88 37.81 -1.68
N GLU A 228 34.12 38.86 -1.92
CA GLU A 228 34.63 40.08 -2.51
C GLU A 228 35.29 40.95 -1.45
N VAL A 229 36.47 41.45 -1.76
CA VAL A 229 37.36 42.20 -0.87
C VAL A 229 37.83 43.46 -1.60
N LEU A 230 37.99 44.58 -0.88
CA LEU A 230 38.58 45.83 -1.37
C LEU A 230 38.02 46.32 -2.73
N GLY A 231 36.68 46.37 -2.86
CA GLY A 231 36.00 47.04 -3.97
C GLY A 231 36.11 46.35 -5.34
N GLY A 232 35.94 45.02 -5.38
CA GLY A 232 35.86 44.25 -6.64
C GLY A 232 36.80 43.05 -6.75
N VAL A 233 37.77 42.89 -5.83
CA VAL A 233 38.70 41.76 -5.89
C VAL A 233 38.07 40.54 -5.25
N ILE A 234 37.82 39.51 -6.05
CA ILE A 234 37.26 38.25 -5.56
C ILE A 234 38.39 37.34 -5.10
N LEU A 235 38.37 36.95 -3.82
CA LEU A 235 39.37 36.05 -3.25
C LEU A 235 38.71 34.76 -2.76
N GLN A 236 39.36 33.65 -3.10
CA GLN A 236 38.95 32.30 -2.75
C GLN A 236 39.93 31.72 -1.73
N GLN A 237 39.41 31.22 -0.62
CA GLN A 237 40.20 30.66 0.49
C GLN A 237 39.55 29.37 0.99
N SER A 238 40.38 28.42 1.41
CA SER A 238 39.91 27.15 1.98
C SER A 238 40.17 27.11 3.48
N VAL A 239 39.18 26.66 4.24
CA VAL A 239 39.24 26.45 5.69
C VAL A 239 38.77 25.05 6.02
N VAL A 240 39.50 24.37 6.90
CA VAL A 240 39.05 23.12 7.51
C VAL A 240 38.27 23.43 8.77
N VAL A 241 37.05 22.93 8.86
CA VAL A 241 36.22 22.94 10.06
C VAL A 241 36.15 21.54 10.64
N GLU A 242 36.44 21.43 11.92
CA GLU A 242 36.39 20.19 12.68
C GLU A 242 35.08 20.08 13.47
N TYR A 243 34.33 19.02 13.24
CA TYR A 243 33.09 18.71 13.94
C TYR A 243 33.33 17.59 14.94
N VAL A 244 33.12 17.87 16.23
CA VAL A 244 33.18 16.87 17.31
C VAL A 244 31.81 16.25 17.50
N ILE A 245 31.74 14.92 17.46
CA ILE A 245 30.52 14.14 17.63
C ILE A 245 30.30 13.85 19.13
N HIS A 246 29.19 14.33 19.65
CA HIS A 246 28.68 14.00 20.98
C HIS A 246 27.53 13.01 20.89
N ASN A 247 27.50 12.04 21.80
CA ASN A 247 26.40 11.10 21.89
C ASN A 247 25.24 11.70 22.67
N GLN A 248 24.06 11.77 22.07
CA GLN A 248 22.82 12.16 22.72
C GLN A 248 21.70 11.23 22.25
N MET A 249 20.93 10.68 23.19
CA MET A 249 19.80 9.82 22.87
C MET A 249 18.69 10.63 22.22
N CYS A 250 18.16 10.14 21.09
CA CYS A 250 17.00 10.77 20.46
C CYS A 250 15.70 10.39 21.16
N ASP A 251 14.68 11.25 21.05
CA ASP A 251 13.39 11.05 21.71
C ASP A 251 12.72 9.71 21.35
N ALA A 252 12.96 9.21 20.14
CA ALA A 252 12.43 7.91 19.71
C ALA A 252 13.08 6.75 20.48
N CYS A 253 14.41 6.72 20.59
CA CYS A 253 15.13 5.68 21.32
C CYS A 253 14.88 5.80 22.84
N GLN A 254 14.77 7.03 23.34
CA GLN A 254 14.41 7.26 24.75
C GLN A 254 13.05 6.64 25.10
N LYS A 255 12.07 6.72 24.19
CA LYS A 255 10.74 6.12 24.37
C LYS A 255 10.75 4.59 24.32
N ILE A 256 11.62 3.99 23.50
CA ILE A 256 11.75 2.53 23.41
C ILE A 256 12.32 1.98 24.74
N GLU A 257 13.35 2.62 25.28
CA GLU A 257 13.97 2.23 26.56
C GLU A 257 13.03 2.40 27.77
N ALA A 258 12.05 3.32 27.69
CA ALA A 258 11.17 3.66 28.80
C ALA A 258 10.05 2.63 29.11
N LYS A 259 10.07 1.42 28.53
CA LYS A 259 9.06 0.33 28.68
C LYS A 259 7.61 0.65 28.28
N ASP A 260 7.29 1.91 28.01
CA ASP A 260 5.96 2.42 27.64
C ASP A 260 5.92 2.86 26.16
N TYR A 261 6.22 1.94 25.25
CA TYR A 261 6.49 2.24 23.84
C TYR A 261 5.23 2.45 22.98
N TRP A 262 4.05 2.02 23.44
CA TRP A 262 2.81 2.07 22.66
C TRP A 262 1.94 3.26 23.04
N ARG A 263 1.35 3.89 22.01
CA ARG A 263 0.42 5.01 22.17
C ARG A 263 -1.02 4.61 21.90
N ALA A 264 -1.20 3.54 21.14
CA ALA A 264 -2.52 2.98 20.87
C ALA A 264 -2.46 1.46 20.95
N CYS A 265 -3.50 0.84 21.49
CA CYS A 265 -3.68 -0.60 21.43
C CYS A 265 -5.04 -0.93 20.82
N VAL A 266 -5.09 -2.01 20.04
CA VAL A 266 -6.33 -2.57 19.48
C VAL A 266 -6.51 -3.95 20.08
N GLN A 267 -7.55 -4.10 20.90
CA GLN A 267 -7.90 -5.35 21.56
C GLN A 267 -9.04 -5.99 20.79
N ILE A 268 -8.75 -7.09 20.11
CA ILE A 268 -9.74 -7.85 19.36
C ILE A 268 -10.23 -8.98 20.24
N ARG A 269 -11.54 -9.10 20.40
CA ARG A 269 -12.17 -10.16 21.22
C ARG A 269 -13.32 -10.79 20.45
N GLN A 270 -13.44 -12.10 20.56
CA GLN A 270 -14.62 -12.84 20.13
C GLN A 270 -15.13 -13.64 21.32
N LYS A 271 -16.37 -13.38 21.75
CA LYS A 271 -17.00 -14.05 22.88
C LYS A 271 -17.71 -15.33 22.45
N SER A 272 -17.00 -16.23 21.77
CA SER A 272 -17.54 -17.54 21.40
C SER A 272 -17.55 -18.48 22.61
N THR A 273 -18.50 -19.40 22.63
CA THR A 273 -18.68 -20.46 23.65
C THR A 273 -17.49 -21.43 23.67
N HIS A 274 -16.92 -21.78 22.52
CA HIS A 274 -15.90 -22.82 22.39
C HIS A 274 -14.45 -22.31 22.58
N LYS A 275 -14.16 -21.05 22.22
CA LYS A 275 -12.80 -20.49 22.28
C LYS A 275 -12.86 -19.01 22.67
N LYS A 276 -12.46 -18.68 23.90
CA LYS A 276 -12.19 -17.30 24.31
C LYS A 276 -10.87 -16.86 23.67
N SER A 277 -10.93 -16.46 22.41
CA SER A 277 -9.77 -15.96 21.68
C SER A 277 -9.75 -14.44 21.69
N GLY A 278 -8.56 -13.89 21.92
CA GLY A 278 -8.32 -12.47 21.88
C GLY A 278 -6.89 -12.17 21.46
N MET A 279 -6.70 -11.05 20.78
CA MET A 279 -5.39 -10.57 20.36
C MET A 279 -5.27 -9.08 20.67
N ASP A 280 -4.10 -8.67 21.11
CA ASP A 280 -3.78 -7.26 21.41
C ASP A 280 -2.69 -6.78 20.47
N PHE A 281 -3.02 -5.81 19.63
CA PHE A 281 -2.07 -5.16 18.72
C PHE A 281 -1.64 -3.82 19.29
N PHE A 282 -0.34 -3.67 19.54
CA PHE A 282 0.25 -2.45 20.07
C PHE A 282 0.82 -1.60 18.94
N TYR A 283 0.49 -0.32 18.94
CA TYR A 283 0.92 0.65 17.94
C TYR A 283 1.57 1.88 18.56
N SER A 284 2.71 2.29 18.00
CA SER A 284 3.38 3.53 18.39
C SER A 284 2.64 4.78 17.89
N LYS A 285 1.82 4.69 16.82
CA LYS A 285 1.00 5.82 16.34
C LYS A 285 -0.47 5.44 16.25
N ASN A 286 -1.33 6.34 16.71
CA ASN A 286 -2.77 6.12 16.70
C ASN A 286 -3.38 5.93 15.30
N GLN A 287 -2.80 6.55 14.28
CA GLN A 287 -3.27 6.43 12.90
C GLN A 287 -3.17 5.00 12.38
N HIS A 288 -2.15 4.24 12.80
CA HIS A 288 -2.00 2.84 12.40
C HIS A 288 -3.03 1.94 13.10
N ALA A 289 -3.25 2.15 14.40
CA ALA A 289 -4.32 1.46 15.15
C ALA A 289 -5.70 1.68 14.52
N TRP A 290 -6.03 2.93 14.17
CA TRP A 290 -7.30 3.26 13.53
C TRP A 290 -7.48 2.56 12.18
N LYS A 291 -6.42 2.45 11.37
CA LYS A 291 -6.46 1.72 10.10
C LYS A 291 -6.78 0.23 10.31
N LEU A 292 -6.23 -0.40 11.35
CA LEU A 292 -6.57 -1.79 11.68
C LEU A 292 -8.05 -1.92 12.07
N VAL A 293 -8.56 -1.03 12.93
CA VAL A 293 -9.98 -1.04 13.33
C VAL A 293 -10.91 -0.90 12.11
N GLN A 294 -10.58 0.00 11.18
CA GLN A 294 -11.35 0.16 9.95
C GLN A 294 -11.25 -1.06 9.03
N PHE A 295 -10.08 -1.67 8.94
CA PHE A 295 -9.90 -2.91 8.18
C PHE A 295 -10.78 -4.03 8.74
N ILE A 296 -10.77 -4.25 10.06
CA ILE A 296 -11.60 -5.27 10.70
C ILE A 296 -13.09 -5.03 10.43
N GLY A 297 -13.57 -3.79 10.59
CA GLY A 297 -14.98 -3.45 10.30
C GLY A 297 -15.37 -3.55 8.82
N SER A 298 -14.40 -3.61 7.91
CA SER A 298 -14.64 -3.81 6.48
C SER A 298 -14.71 -5.29 6.06
N VAL A 299 -14.07 -6.17 6.84
CA VAL A 299 -13.95 -7.61 6.54
C VAL A 299 -14.91 -8.43 7.40
N LEU A 300 -15.07 -8.07 8.68
CA LEU A 300 -15.79 -8.85 9.68
C LEU A 300 -16.91 -8.04 10.34
N ALA A 301 -18.00 -8.74 10.67
CA ALA A 301 -19.08 -8.23 11.49
C ALA A 301 -18.57 -7.97 12.91
N SER A 302 -18.38 -6.69 13.23
CA SER A 302 -17.77 -6.27 14.50
C SER A 302 -18.32 -4.92 14.96
N GLN A 303 -18.22 -4.68 16.26
CA GLN A 303 -18.39 -3.37 16.88
C GLN A 303 -17.09 -2.93 17.54
N TYR A 304 -16.91 -1.64 17.78
CA TYR A 304 -15.75 -1.16 18.50
C TYR A 304 -16.12 -0.08 19.52
N GLY A 305 -15.46 -0.14 20.68
CA GLY A 305 -15.44 0.90 21.69
C GLY A 305 -14.07 1.60 21.73
N THR A 306 -14.04 2.85 22.17
CA THR A 306 -12.80 3.62 22.32
C THR A 306 -12.66 4.16 23.73
N SER A 307 -11.49 4.02 24.34
CA SER A 307 -11.13 4.69 25.58
C SER A 307 -9.81 5.43 25.44
N LYS A 308 -9.58 6.41 26.32
CA LYS A 308 -8.37 7.21 26.36
C LYS A 308 -7.90 7.36 27.80
N GLU A 309 -6.60 7.24 28.01
CA GLU A 309 -5.94 7.42 29.29
C GLU A 309 -4.91 8.55 29.14
N LEU A 310 -4.93 9.53 30.04
CA LEU A 310 -3.98 10.64 30.03
C LEU A 310 -2.67 10.16 30.63
N VAL A 311 -1.57 10.26 29.87
CA VAL A 311 -0.22 9.89 30.34
C VAL A 311 0.49 11.12 30.89
N THR A 312 0.58 12.18 30.09
CA THR A 312 1.22 13.43 30.50
C THR A 312 0.47 14.64 29.97
N HIS A 313 0.63 15.76 30.65
CA HIS A 313 0.12 17.05 30.23
C HIS A 313 1.23 18.09 30.42
N ASP A 314 1.59 18.78 29.34
CA ASP A 314 2.48 19.92 29.39
C ASP A 314 1.66 21.21 29.46
N ALA A 315 1.59 21.80 30.66
CA ALA A 315 0.83 23.03 30.89
C ALA A 315 1.41 24.24 30.16
N SER A 316 2.70 24.22 29.81
CA SER A 316 3.35 25.35 29.11
C SER A 316 2.97 25.41 27.63
N SER A 317 2.77 24.25 27.01
CA SER A 317 2.37 24.13 25.60
C SER A 317 0.90 23.72 25.40
N ASN A 318 0.18 23.42 26.49
CA ASN A 318 -1.18 22.86 26.50
C ASN A 318 -1.29 21.60 25.61
N ILE A 319 -0.23 20.78 25.59
CA ILE A 319 -0.18 19.53 24.84
C ILE A 319 -0.44 18.37 25.82
N TYR A 320 -1.39 17.52 25.47
CA TYR A 320 -1.76 16.34 26.23
C TYR A 320 -1.28 15.09 25.50
N ASP A 321 -0.61 14.21 26.21
CA ASP A 321 -0.25 12.90 25.71
C ASP A 321 -1.25 11.86 26.23
N TYR A 322 -1.97 11.22 25.30
CA TYR A 322 -2.97 10.19 25.62
C TYR A 322 -2.56 8.85 25.03
N LYS A 323 -2.71 7.79 25.83
CA LYS A 323 -2.82 6.41 25.35
C LYS A 323 -4.27 6.14 24.94
N ARG A 324 -4.47 5.45 23.83
CA ARG A 324 -5.80 5.11 23.30
C ARG A 324 -5.98 3.62 23.21
N THR A 325 -7.11 3.13 23.65
CA THR A 325 -7.48 1.71 23.55
C THR A 325 -8.70 1.59 22.66
N TYR A 326 -8.61 0.75 21.64
CA TYR A 326 -9.72 0.36 20.78
C TYR A 326 -10.12 -1.06 21.14
N SER A 327 -11.30 -1.24 21.73
CA SER A 327 -11.86 -2.55 22.05
C SER A 327 -12.77 -2.98 20.91
N VAL A 328 -12.30 -3.88 20.05
CA VAL A 328 -13.06 -4.44 18.93
C VAL A 328 -13.68 -5.77 19.35
N GLU A 329 -14.99 -5.87 19.25
CA GLU A 329 -15.76 -7.08 19.56
C GLU A 329 -16.33 -7.66 18.27
N ILE A 330 -15.91 -8.87 17.92
CA ILE A 330 -16.39 -9.64 16.77
C ILE A 330 -17.65 -10.39 17.18
N VAL A 331 -18.61 -10.49 16.26
CA VAL A 331 -19.82 -11.29 16.47
C VAL A 331 -19.45 -12.75 16.80
N PRO A 332 -20.00 -13.33 17.88
CA PRO A 332 -19.73 -14.71 18.29
C PRO A 332 -20.54 -15.75 17.50
N VAL A 333 -20.58 -15.63 16.18
CA VAL A 333 -21.19 -16.62 15.27
C VAL A 333 -20.15 -16.97 14.20
N CYS A 334 -19.84 -18.25 14.08
CA CYS A 334 -18.88 -18.78 13.13
C CYS A 334 -19.56 -19.33 11.88
N LYS A 335 -18.76 -19.58 10.84
CA LYS A 335 -19.19 -20.38 9.69
C LYS A 335 -19.64 -21.77 10.17
N ASP A 336 -20.67 -22.30 9.54
CA ASP A 336 -21.32 -23.59 9.78
C ASP A 336 -22.04 -23.71 11.14
N ASP A 337 -22.10 -22.66 11.95
CA ASP A 337 -22.88 -22.67 13.18
C ASP A 337 -24.39 -22.68 12.88
N ILE A 338 -25.15 -23.46 13.66
CA ILE A 338 -26.62 -23.40 13.63
C ILE A 338 -27.06 -22.34 14.63
N VAL A 339 -27.97 -21.46 14.23
CA VAL A 339 -28.50 -20.38 15.07
C VAL A 339 -30.01 -20.45 15.17
N CYS A 340 -30.54 -20.03 16.33
CA CYS A 340 -31.99 -19.87 16.52
C CYS A 340 -32.32 -18.40 16.75
N LEU A 341 -32.93 -17.77 15.75
CA LEU A 341 -33.39 -16.38 15.83
C LEU A 341 -34.65 -16.26 16.69
N SER A 342 -34.87 -15.08 17.26
CA SER A 342 -36.16 -14.76 17.87
C SER A 342 -37.23 -14.58 16.81
N LYS A 343 -38.49 -14.88 17.15
CA LYS A 343 -39.65 -14.75 16.24
C LYS A 343 -39.74 -13.36 15.59
N ASN A 344 -39.54 -12.31 16.38
CA ASN A 344 -39.60 -10.92 15.89
C ASN A 344 -38.48 -10.61 14.89
N LEU A 345 -37.26 -11.12 15.15
CA LEU A 345 -36.11 -10.92 14.27
C LEU A 345 -36.32 -11.67 12.95
N ALA A 346 -36.74 -12.94 13.01
CA ALA A 346 -37.02 -13.76 11.83
C ALA A 346 -38.12 -13.14 10.93
N GLN A 347 -39.18 -12.59 11.53
CA GLN A 347 -40.21 -11.85 10.81
C GLN A 347 -39.67 -10.57 10.15
N SER A 348 -38.85 -9.80 10.87
CA SER A 348 -38.26 -8.55 10.34
C SER A 348 -37.31 -8.79 9.16
N LEU A 349 -36.70 -9.97 9.10
CA LEU A 349 -35.74 -10.35 8.07
C LEU A 349 -36.40 -10.94 6.82
N GLY A 350 -37.72 -10.85 6.66
CA GLY A 350 -38.44 -11.39 5.50
C GLY A 350 -39.22 -12.67 5.79
N ASN A 351 -39.57 -12.90 7.06
CA ASN A 351 -40.30 -14.08 7.51
C ASN A 351 -39.58 -15.40 7.19
N PHE A 352 -38.28 -15.45 7.51
CA PHE A 352 -37.51 -16.68 7.53
C PHE A 352 -37.94 -17.56 8.71
N SER A 353 -37.62 -18.86 8.68
CA SER A 353 -37.69 -19.67 9.89
C SER A 353 -36.71 -19.20 10.97
N GLN A 354 -36.94 -19.67 12.18
CA GLN A 354 -36.10 -19.32 13.32
C GLN A 354 -34.79 -20.11 13.32
N VAL A 355 -34.77 -21.33 12.79
CA VAL A 355 -33.57 -22.20 12.75
C VAL A 355 -32.86 -22.02 11.41
N LEU A 356 -31.67 -21.41 11.46
CA LEU A 356 -30.87 -21.08 10.29
C LEU A 356 -29.43 -21.55 10.47
N ILE A 357 -28.72 -21.74 9.37
CA ILE A 357 -27.31 -22.09 9.33
C ILE A 357 -26.50 -20.88 8.92
N CYS A 358 -25.44 -20.54 9.66
CA CYS A 358 -24.51 -19.50 9.25
C CYS A 358 -23.57 -20.02 8.17
N TYR A 359 -23.90 -19.74 6.91
CA TYR A 359 -23.07 -20.18 5.79
C TYR A 359 -21.76 -19.37 5.66
N ARG A 360 -21.81 -18.07 5.98
CA ARG A 360 -20.65 -17.19 5.79
C ARG A 360 -20.67 -16.00 6.75
N THR A 361 -19.52 -15.73 7.35
CA THR A 361 -19.30 -14.52 8.15
C THR A 361 -18.39 -13.57 7.39
N SER A 362 -18.95 -12.42 7.00
CA SER A 362 -18.23 -11.34 6.34
C SER A 362 -18.45 -10.05 7.14
N LYS A 363 -18.52 -8.88 6.48
CA LYS A 363 -19.05 -7.64 7.08
C LYS A 363 -20.50 -7.82 7.58
N PHE A 364 -21.26 -8.66 6.86
CA PHE A 364 -22.60 -9.11 7.23
C PHE A 364 -22.54 -10.61 7.55
N ILE A 365 -23.43 -11.04 8.43
CA ILE A 365 -23.65 -12.45 8.76
C ILE A 365 -24.63 -12.99 7.72
N HIS A 366 -24.24 -14.03 7.00
CA HIS A 366 -25.05 -14.67 5.98
C HIS A 366 -25.64 -15.95 6.55
N LEU A 367 -26.97 -16.01 6.64
CA LEU A 367 -27.73 -17.14 7.17
C LEU A 367 -28.51 -17.81 6.03
N VAL A 368 -28.57 -19.13 6.04
CA VAL A 368 -29.28 -19.95 5.05
C VAL A 368 -30.30 -20.82 5.78
N GLU A 369 -31.47 -20.97 5.17
CA GLU A 369 -32.53 -21.84 5.65
C GLU A 369 -32.31 -23.26 5.12
N PRO A 370 -32.31 -24.29 5.97
CA PRO A 370 -31.98 -25.65 5.53
C PRO A 370 -33.09 -26.30 4.67
N HIS A 371 -34.36 -25.92 4.83
CA HIS A 371 -35.49 -26.70 4.33
C HIS A 371 -36.20 -26.13 3.09
N THR A 372 -36.19 -24.81 2.87
CA THR A 372 -36.91 -24.17 1.75
C THR A 372 -36.02 -23.93 0.53
N GLY A 373 -34.69 -23.94 0.69
CA GLY A 373 -33.78 -23.48 -0.36
C GLY A 373 -33.99 -22.01 -0.73
N ARG A 374 -34.67 -21.25 0.14
CA ARG A 374 -34.86 -19.81 -0.01
C ARG A 374 -33.49 -19.12 0.02
N GLY A 375 -33.43 -17.90 -0.53
CA GLY A 375 -32.21 -17.09 -0.59
C GLY A 375 -31.54 -16.84 0.76
N VAL A 376 -30.37 -16.21 0.71
CA VAL A 376 -29.55 -15.92 1.89
C VAL A 376 -30.16 -14.75 2.67
N CYS A 377 -30.29 -14.91 3.98
CA CYS A 377 -30.63 -13.85 4.91
C CYS A 377 -29.36 -13.11 5.36
N GLU A 378 -29.30 -11.80 5.14
CA GLU A 378 -28.15 -10.99 5.55
C GLU A 378 -28.46 -10.20 6.83
N VAL A 379 -27.67 -10.42 7.89
CA VAL A 379 -27.78 -9.68 9.14
C VAL A 379 -26.60 -8.72 9.29
N SER A 380 -26.91 -7.43 9.43
CA SER A 380 -25.90 -6.40 9.69
C SER A 380 -25.45 -6.39 11.15
N PRO A 381 -24.20 -5.95 11.46
CA PRO A 381 -23.73 -5.85 12.83
C PRO A 381 -24.64 -4.96 13.70
N ASN A 382 -25.17 -3.88 13.14
CA ASN A 382 -26.08 -2.98 13.86
C ASN A 382 -27.41 -3.65 14.24
N VAL A 383 -27.92 -4.56 13.40
CA VAL A 383 -29.13 -5.33 13.71
C VAL A 383 -28.81 -6.41 14.74
N TYR A 384 -27.70 -7.12 14.55
CA TYR A 384 -27.21 -8.12 15.49
C TYR A 384 -27.06 -7.56 16.92
N TRP A 385 -26.36 -6.43 17.10
CA TRP A 385 -26.12 -5.89 18.44
C TRP A 385 -27.36 -5.29 19.12
N ARG A 386 -28.45 -5.04 18.38
CA ARG A 386 -29.75 -4.65 18.96
C ARG A 386 -30.52 -5.85 19.52
N SER A 387 -30.42 -6.99 18.85
CA SER A 387 -31.08 -8.25 19.24
C SER A 387 -30.11 -9.42 19.03
N PRO A 388 -29.13 -9.59 19.94
CA PRO A 388 -28.08 -10.58 19.77
C PRO A 388 -28.64 -12.00 19.84
N PHE A 389 -28.08 -12.89 19.03
CA PHE A 389 -28.37 -14.32 19.04
C PHE A 389 -27.06 -15.09 19.02
N TYR A 390 -27.07 -16.30 19.57
CA TYR A 390 -25.89 -17.14 19.68
C TYR A 390 -26.12 -18.48 18.97
N SER A 391 -25.04 -19.15 18.63
CA SER A 391 -25.05 -20.49 18.04
C SER A 391 -25.68 -21.49 19.02
N ILE A 392 -26.63 -22.28 18.52
CA ILE A 392 -27.26 -23.39 19.27
C ILE A 392 -26.45 -24.68 19.18
N ALA A 393 -25.72 -24.84 18.08
CA ALA A 393 -24.84 -25.98 17.83
C ALA A 393 -23.63 -25.51 17.01
N GLN A 394 -22.47 -26.05 17.35
CA GLN A 394 -21.20 -25.76 16.70
C GLN A 394 -20.58 -27.04 16.15
N HIS A 395 -19.43 -26.91 15.47
CA HIS A 395 -18.73 -28.05 14.87
C HIS A 395 -18.50 -29.24 15.82
N ALA A 396 -18.31 -29.01 17.12
CA ALA A 396 -18.11 -30.07 18.10
C ALA A 396 -19.37 -30.91 18.37
N ASP A 397 -20.56 -30.36 18.09
CA ASP A 397 -21.85 -31.01 18.32
C ASP A 397 -22.37 -31.75 17.08
N PHE A 398 -21.62 -31.72 15.97
CA PHE A 398 -22.01 -32.35 14.71
C PHE A 398 -21.55 -33.79 14.62
N PHE A 399 -22.41 -34.62 14.03
CA PHE A 399 -22.13 -36.02 13.73
C PHE A 399 -21.97 -36.23 12.22
N GLU A 400 -21.22 -37.26 11.87
CA GLU A 400 -21.08 -37.68 10.48
C GLU A 400 -22.27 -38.54 10.06
N TYR A 401 -22.83 -38.20 8.91
CA TYR A 401 -23.90 -38.92 8.24
C TYR A 401 -23.44 -39.36 6.86
N THR A 402 -23.87 -40.55 6.44
CA THR A 402 -23.72 -41.05 5.08
C THR A 402 -25.03 -40.86 4.34
N VAL A 403 -24.95 -40.26 3.15
CA VAL A 403 -26.09 -40.05 2.26
C VAL A 403 -26.40 -41.36 1.54
N LEU A 404 -27.64 -41.84 1.66
CA LEU A 404 -28.13 -43.02 0.96
C LEU A 404 -28.75 -42.66 -0.39
N ASP A 405 -29.59 -41.62 -0.41
CA ASP A 405 -30.27 -41.17 -1.63
C ASP A 405 -30.56 -39.66 -1.58
N VAL A 406 -30.74 -39.06 -2.75
CA VAL A 406 -31.04 -37.63 -2.94
C VAL A 406 -32.16 -37.47 -3.95
N GLU A 407 -33.29 -36.96 -3.48
CA GLU A 407 -34.47 -36.67 -4.29
C GLU A 407 -34.58 -35.16 -4.54
N TRP A 408 -34.77 -34.79 -5.80
CA TRP A 408 -34.94 -33.40 -6.21
C TRP A 408 -36.37 -32.94 -5.93
N ILE A 409 -36.51 -31.80 -5.25
CA ILE A 409 -37.81 -31.16 -5.05
C ILE A 409 -38.16 -30.39 -6.33
N ASN A 410 -39.42 -30.44 -6.76
CA ASN A 410 -39.88 -29.66 -7.91
C ASN A 410 -39.70 -28.17 -7.65
N VAL A 411 -39.09 -27.46 -8.63
CA VAL A 411 -38.76 -26.03 -8.55
C VAL A 411 -40.00 -25.16 -8.27
N GLU A 412 -41.19 -25.59 -8.71
CA GLU A 412 -42.46 -24.92 -8.41
C GLU A 412 -42.78 -24.90 -6.92
N ASP A 413 -42.41 -25.93 -6.17
CA ASP A 413 -42.59 -25.99 -4.72
C ASP A 413 -41.52 -25.16 -3.99
N CYS A 414 -40.29 -25.08 -4.53
CA CYS A 414 -39.25 -24.17 -4.04
C CYS A 414 -39.63 -22.69 -4.23
N LEU A 415 -40.27 -22.35 -5.35
CA LEU A 415 -40.71 -20.98 -5.68
C LEU A 415 -41.96 -20.53 -4.91
N ARG A 416 -42.76 -21.44 -4.34
CA ARG A 416 -43.91 -21.09 -3.48
C ARG A 416 -43.51 -20.40 -2.17
N TYR A 417 -42.28 -20.66 -1.68
CA TYR A 417 -41.76 -20.08 -0.44
C TYR A 417 -40.94 -18.81 -0.65
N ALA A 418 -40.58 -18.52 -1.90
CA ALA A 418 -39.97 -17.26 -2.29
C ALA A 418 -41.09 -16.32 -2.77
N ASN A 419 -41.32 -15.22 -2.07
CA ASN A 419 -42.30 -14.18 -2.47
C ASN A 419 -41.87 -13.46 -3.77
N GLY A 420 -41.70 -14.18 -4.88
CA GLY A 420 -41.21 -13.66 -6.16
C GLY A 420 -39.70 -13.34 -6.19
N GLU A 421 -38.92 -13.76 -5.19
CA GLU A 421 -37.46 -13.62 -5.22
C GLU A 421 -36.82 -14.81 -5.93
N THR A 422 -35.89 -14.54 -6.84
CA THR A 422 -35.19 -15.55 -7.64
C THR A 422 -34.46 -16.54 -6.72
N ALA A 423 -34.63 -17.83 -6.96
CA ALA A 423 -33.84 -18.88 -6.31
C ALA A 423 -32.35 -18.57 -6.46
N ASN A 424 -31.58 -18.80 -5.39
CA ASN A 424 -30.15 -18.51 -5.40
C ASN A 424 -29.42 -19.58 -6.23
N ASP A 425 -28.60 -19.17 -7.22
CA ASP A 425 -27.85 -20.10 -8.08
C ASP A 425 -26.91 -21.04 -7.28
N LYS A 426 -26.58 -20.69 -6.03
CA LYS A 426 -25.66 -21.46 -5.18
C LYS A 426 -26.30 -22.54 -4.32
N TYR A 427 -27.60 -22.45 -4.00
CA TYR A 427 -28.27 -23.43 -3.11
C TYR A 427 -29.51 -23.98 -3.78
N LEU A 428 -29.70 -25.28 -3.60
CA LEU A 428 -30.87 -25.97 -4.09
C LEU A 428 -31.38 -26.87 -2.97
N ALA A 429 -32.65 -26.71 -2.63
CA ALA A 429 -33.32 -27.58 -1.69
C ALA A 429 -33.52 -28.97 -2.32
N VAL A 430 -33.03 -29.99 -1.62
CA VAL A 430 -33.25 -31.40 -1.97
C VAL A 430 -33.70 -32.16 -0.73
N GLU A 431 -34.41 -33.26 -0.95
CA GLU A 431 -34.70 -34.23 0.10
C GLU A 431 -33.59 -35.28 0.10
N ALA A 432 -32.93 -35.44 1.24
CA ALA A 432 -31.85 -36.40 1.41
C ALA A 432 -32.25 -37.46 2.43
N LEU A 433 -32.00 -38.72 2.06
CA LEU A 433 -32.10 -39.86 2.97
C LEU A 433 -30.71 -40.12 3.56
N VAL A 434 -30.57 -40.00 4.88
CA VAL A 434 -29.29 -40.12 5.56
C VAL A 434 -29.33 -41.10 6.72
N VAL A 435 -28.18 -41.69 7.01
CA VAL A 435 -27.94 -42.55 8.17
C VAL A 435 -26.68 -42.08 8.88
N LYS A 436 -26.61 -42.20 10.21
CA LYS A 436 -25.36 -41.90 10.93
C LYS A 436 -24.25 -42.81 10.43
N SER A 437 -23.08 -42.24 10.12
CA SER A 437 -21.95 -43.00 9.57
C SER A 437 -21.46 -44.10 10.51
N SER A 438 -21.60 -43.90 11.83
CA SER A 438 -21.30 -44.91 12.86
C SER A 438 -22.28 -46.09 12.89
N GLU A 439 -23.47 -45.94 12.31
CA GLU A 439 -24.53 -46.95 12.29
C GLU A 439 -24.68 -47.60 10.91
N LEU A 440 -23.91 -47.15 9.91
CA LEU A 440 -23.94 -47.69 8.55
C LEU A 440 -23.66 -49.20 8.55
N GLY A 441 -24.53 -49.96 7.88
CA GLY A 441 -24.42 -51.42 7.76
C GLY A 441 -25.07 -52.21 8.90
N ARG A 442 -25.64 -51.55 9.92
CA ARG A 442 -26.47 -52.21 10.94
C ARG A 442 -27.91 -52.36 10.42
N LEU A 443 -28.53 -53.51 10.70
CA LEU A 443 -29.91 -53.80 10.26
C LEU A 443 -30.96 -52.94 10.98
N ASP A 444 -30.63 -52.45 12.17
CA ASP A 444 -31.47 -51.62 13.04
C ASP A 444 -31.17 -50.11 12.93
N ALA A 445 -30.33 -49.70 11.97
CA ALA A 445 -29.95 -48.31 11.80
C ALA A 445 -31.16 -47.43 11.45
N LYS A 446 -31.38 -46.36 12.23
CA LYS A 446 -32.45 -45.40 11.96
C LYS A 446 -32.07 -44.55 10.75
N GLN A 447 -32.92 -44.55 9.74
CA GLN A 447 -32.80 -43.66 8.59
C GLN A 447 -33.57 -42.37 8.85
N TYR A 448 -33.01 -41.25 8.41
CA TYR A 448 -33.59 -39.93 8.58
C TYR A 448 -33.83 -39.30 7.22
N TYR A 449 -35.05 -38.79 7.01
CA TYR A 449 -35.36 -37.93 5.88
C TYR A 449 -35.18 -36.49 6.30
N CYS A 450 -34.38 -35.73 5.56
CA CYS A 450 -34.17 -34.31 5.84
C CYS A 450 -34.12 -33.49 4.55
N ARG A 451 -34.75 -32.31 4.58
CA ARG A 451 -34.55 -31.30 3.54
C ARG A 451 -33.27 -30.54 3.80
N THR A 452 -32.46 -30.37 2.76
CA THR A 452 -31.15 -29.72 2.86
C THR A 452 -30.92 -28.74 1.72
N HIS A 453 -30.16 -27.69 2.01
CA HIS A 453 -29.71 -26.66 1.08
C HIS A 453 -28.52 -27.10 0.21
N LEU A 454 -27.95 -28.29 0.46
CA LEU A 454 -26.74 -28.82 -0.16
C LEU A 454 -26.97 -29.49 -1.54
N GLY A 455 -28.09 -29.23 -2.21
CA GLY A 455 -28.52 -29.99 -3.40
C GLY A 455 -27.52 -30.04 -4.55
N TYR A 456 -26.80 -28.95 -4.84
CA TYR A 456 -25.81 -28.95 -5.94
C TYR A 456 -24.53 -29.75 -5.63
N VAL A 457 -24.26 -30.03 -4.36
CA VAL A 457 -22.98 -30.58 -3.88
C VAL A 457 -23.11 -32.04 -3.46
N LEU A 458 -24.31 -32.43 -3.05
CA LEU A 458 -24.59 -33.68 -2.35
C LEU A 458 -25.03 -34.77 -3.35
N LYS A 459 -24.36 -35.93 -3.27
CA LYS A 459 -24.61 -37.13 -4.07
C LYS A 459 -24.78 -38.33 -3.14
N ALA A 460 -25.45 -39.39 -3.61
CA ALA A 460 -25.54 -40.65 -2.87
C ALA A 460 -24.14 -41.23 -2.63
N GLY A 461 -23.87 -41.72 -1.42
CA GLY A 461 -22.57 -42.21 -0.97
C GLY A 461 -21.66 -41.15 -0.34
N ASP A 462 -22.03 -39.87 -0.36
CA ASP A 462 -21.24 -38.82 0.27
C ASP A 462 -21.34 -38.85 1.81
N THR A 463 -20.29 -38.36 2.47
CA THR A 463 -20.28 -38.09 3.92
C THR A 463 -20.57 -36.61 4.20
N VAL A 464 -21.47 -36.33 5.13
CA VAL A 464 -21.91 -34.98 5.49
C VAL A 464 -21.92 -34.80 7.01
N LEU A 465 -21.64 -33.58 7.47
CA LEU A 465 -21.84 -33.19 8.87
C LEU A 465 -23.28 -32.74 9.06
N GLY A 466 -23.90 -33.28 10.11
CA GLY A 466 -25.26 -32.94 10.49
C GLY A 466 -25.42 -32.79 12.00
N PHE A 467 -26.42 -32.03 12.39
CA PHE A 467 -26.83 -31.88 13.77
C PHE A 467 -28.09 -32.70 14.04
N ASP A 468 -28.03 -33.57 15.05
CA ASP A 468 -29.16 -34.38 15.52
C ASP A 468 -29.98 -33.57 16.53
N THR A 469 -31.16 -33.09 16.13
CA THR A 469 -32.00 -32.24 16.99
C THR A 469 -32.73 -33.04 18.07
N ILE A 470 -32.93 -34.35 17.85
CA ILE A 470 -33.60 -35.25 18.80
C ILE A 470 -32.62 -35.73 19.86
N GLY A 471 -31.41 -36.10 19.43
CA GLY A 471 -30.37 -36.66 20.29
C GLY A 471 -29.67 -35.61 21.15
N CYS A 472 -29.55 -34.38 20.67
CA CYS A 472 -28.80 -33.32 21.35
C CYS A 472 -29.69 -32.43 22.23
N ASN A 473 -29.24 -32.17 23.46
CA ASN A 473 -29.92 -31.23 24.36
C ASN A 473 -29.46 -29.79 24.08
N VAL A 474 -30.32 -29.01 23.41
CA VAL A 474 -30.07 -27.60 23.12
C VAL A 474 -30.61 -26.72 24.24
N ASN A 475 -29.73 -25.98 24.92
CA ASN A 475 -30.12 -25.01 25.93
C ASN A 475 -30.32 -23.61 25.33
N ASN A 476 -31.46 -23.37 24.70
CA ASN A 476 -31.80 -22.05 24.12
C ASN A 476 -33.30 -21.75 24.25
N ASP A 477 -33.65 -20.59 24.79
CA ASP A 477 -35.05 -20.20 25.04
C ASP A 477 -35.88 -20.08 23.76
N ASN A 478 -35.29 -19.56 22.67
CA ASN A 478 -35.98 -19.45 21.39
C ASN A 478 -36.25 -20.83 20.81
N PHE A 479 -35.28 -21.74 20.89
CA PHE A 479 -35.41 -23.10 20.39
C PHE A 479 -36.45 -23.90 21.20
N ASN A 480 -36.45 -23.75 22.53
CA ASN A 480 -37.43 -24.40 23.41
C ASN A 480 -38.87 -23.89 23.19
N SER A 481 -39.03 -22.69 22.64
CA SER A 481 -40.33 -22.09 22.33
C SER A 481 -40.89 -22.53 20.98
N LEU A 482 -40.12 -23.25 20.16
CA LEU A 482 -40.56 -23.78 18.87
C LEU A 482 -41.41 -25.03 19.03
N ASN A 483 -42.32 -25.24 18.07
CA ASN A 483 -42.99 -26.53 17.95
C ASN A 483 -41.97 -27.56 17.45
N ARG A 484 -41.91 -28.70 18.13
CA ARG A 484 -40.97 -29.77 17.74
C ARG A 484 -41.28 -30.36 16.37
N ASP A 485 -42.55 -30.37 15.97
CA ASP A 485 -42.98 -30.91 14.67
C ASP A 485 -42.53 -30.04 13.49
N ASP A 486 -42.23 -28.75 13.72
CA ASP A 486 -41.75 -27.83 12.69
C ASP A 486 -40.22 -27.87 12.52
N VAL A 487 -39.50 -28.56 13.43
CA VAL A 487 -38.04 -28.66 13.42
C VAL A 487 -37.62 -30.02 12.84
N ALA A 488 -36.69 -30.01 11.89
CA ALA A 488 -36.18 -31.25 11.29
C ALA A 488 -35.41 -32.09 12.32
N ASP A 489 -35.60 -33.41 12.29
CA ASP A 489 -34.86 -34.39 13.11
C ASP A 489 -33.34 -34.29 12.94
N VAL A 490 -32.90 -34.05 11.70
CA VAL A 490 -31.49 -33.90 11.33
C VAL A 490 -31.34 -32.69 10.42
N ILE A 491 -30.38 -31.83 10.76
CA ILE A 491 -30.03 -30.65 9.96
C ILE A 491 -28.65 -30.87 9.36
N LEU A 492 -28.58 -31.01 8.04
CA LEU A 492 -27.30 -31.14 7.33
C LEU A 492 -26.66 -29.77 7.12
N VAL A 493 -25.38 -29.66 7.47
CA VAL A 493 -24.65 -28.39 7.51
C VAL A 493 -23.62 -28.29 6.39
N ARG A 494 -22.69 -29.25 6.32
CA ARG A 494 -21.56 -29.21 5.37
C ARG A 494 -21.19 -30.60 4.88
N LYS A 495 -20.86 -30.73 3.59
CA LYS A 495 -20.27 -31.95 3.03
C LYS A 495 -18.81 -32.09 3.47
N ILE A 496 -18.42 -33.30 3.86
CA ILE A 496 -17.01 -33.62 4.13
C ILE A 496 -16.40 -34.14 2.83
N PHE A 497 -15.32 -33.51 2.39
CA PHE A 497 -14.48 -34.02 1.30
C PHE A 497 -13.21 -34.68 1.85
N ASP A 498 -12.70 -35.68 1.14
CA ASP A 498 -11.47 -36.39 1.52
C ASP A 498 -10.27 -35.43 1.62
N ARG A 499 -9.76 -35.26 2.85
CA ARG A 499 -8.62 -34.40 3.17
C ARG A 499 -7.33 -34.84 2.49
N THR A 500 -7.11 -36.15 2.36
CA THR A 500 -5.89 -36.71 1.78
C THR A 500 -5.80 -36.36 0.31
N ARG A 501 -6.93 -36.51 -0.41
CA ARG A 501 -7.03 -36.17 -1.84
C ARG A 501 -6.86 -34.67 -2.07
N ARG A 502 -7.49 -33.81 -1.26
CA ARG A 502 -7.33 -32.35 -1.32
C ARG A 502 -5.89 -31.89 -1.08
N ASN A 503 -5.23 -32.41 -0.04
CA ASN A 503 -3.84 -32.05 0.28
C ASN A 503 -2.85 -32.42 -0.83
N ARG A 504 -3.10 -33.53 -1.54
CA ARG A 504 -2.31 -33.94 -2.72
C ARG A 504 -2.50 -32.98 -3.90
N ARG A 505 -3.73 -32.51 -4.14
CA ARG A 505 -4.06 -31.60 -5.25
C ARG A 505 -3.66 -30.13 -4.96
N ARG A 506 -3.43 -29.76 -3.70
CA ARG A 506 -3.08 -28.38 -3.31
C ARG A 506 -1.66 -28.00 -3.76
N LEU A 507 -1.59 -27.19 -4.82
CA LEU A 507 -0.36 -26.64 -5.45
C LEU A 507 0.02 -25.23 -4.95
N TRP A 508 -0.65 -24.74 -3.92
CA TRP A 508 -0.53 -23.37 -3.44
C TRP A 508 -0.35 -23.30 -1.93
N LYS A 509 0.18 -22.16 -1.47
CA LYS A 509 0.43 -21.86 -0.05
C LYS A 509 0.08 -20.41 0.28
N LEU A 510 -0.11 -20.14 1.57
CA LEU A 510 -0.30 -18.80 2.11
C LEU A 510 0.97 -18.31 2.80
N LYS A 511 1.24 -17.01 2.72
CA LYS A 511 2.29 -16.38 3.54
C LYS A 511 1.76 -16.20 4.97
N ARG A 512 2.58 -16.57 5.95
CA ARG A 512 2.31 -16.39 7.37
C ARG A 512 3.19 -15.27 7.92
N LEU A 513 2.66 -14.53 8.90
CA LEU A 513 3.49 -13.68 9.75
C LEU A 513 4.28 -14.59 10.69
N GLU A 514 5.59 -14.40 10.79
CA GLU A 514 6.41 -15.04 11.80
C GLU A 514 5.98 -14.53 13.17
N ALA A 515 5.10 -15.27 13.83
CA ALA A 515 4.73 -15.07 15.21
C ALA A 515 5.25 -16.27 16.00
N GLU A 516 5.83 -16.03 17.18
CA GLU A 516 6.23 -17.05 18.15
C GLU A 516 4.98 -17.72 18.77
N LEU A 517 4.18 -18.37 17.94
CA LEU A 517 3.06 -19.20 18.38
C LEU A 517 3.59 -20.63 18.54
N MET A 518 3.35 -21.24 19.69
CA MET A 518 3.59 -22.68 19.85
C MET A 518 2.66 -23.41 18.89
N GLU A 519 3.23 -24.18 17.96
CA GLU A 519 2.47 -25.03 17.05
C GLU A 519 1.80 -26.14 17.87
N THR A 520 0.46 -26.19 17.82
CA THR A 520 -0.34 -27.25 18.44
C THR A 520 -1.17 -27.94 17.35
N ASP A 521 -1.43 -29.23 17.48
CA ASP A 521 -2.23 -30.01 16.52
C ASP A 521 -3.60 -29.36 16.23
N SER A 522 -4.17 -28.66 17.21
CA SER A 522 -5.40 -27.89 17.03
C SER A 522 -5.26 -26.70 16.09
N LEU A 523 -4.13 -25.99 16.12
CA LEU A 523 -3.85 -24.86 15.24
C LEU A 523 -3.60 -25.33 13.80
N ASP A 524 -2.96 -26.49 13.64
CA ASP A 524 -2.77 -27.08 12.32
C ASP A 524 -4.08 -27.56 11.71
N ASN A 525 -4.95 -28.19 12.51
CA ASN A 525 -6.30 -28.54 12.06
C ASN A 525 -7.12 -27.29 11.69
N ASP A 526 -7.12 -26.25 12.53
CA ASP A 526 -7.78 -24.96 12.22
C ASP A 526 -7.24 -24.36 10.92
N TYR A 527 -5.91 -24.41 10.71
CA TYR A 527 -5.29 -23.91 9.49
C TYR A 527 -5.68 -24.73 8.26
N THR A 528 -5.69 -26.06 8.34
CA THR A 528 -6.12 -26.91 7.24
C THR A 528 -7.58 -26.66 6.88
N GLY A 529 -8.47 -26.52 7.87
CA GLY A 529 -9.87 -26.12 7.65
C GLY A 529 -9.98 -24.78 6.93
N PHE A 530 -9.15 -23.79 7.28
CA PHE A 530 -9.12 -22.52 6.58
C PHE A 530 -8.67 -22.65 5.10
N LEU A 531 -7.72 -23.55 4.80
CA LEU A 531 -7.34 -23.82 3.41
C LEU A 531 -8.48 -24.48 2.62
N GLU A 532 -9.21 -25.40 3.24
CA GLU A 532 -10.41 -26.03 2.67
C GLU A 532 -11.49 -24.98 2.38
N ASP A 533 -11.75 -24.06 3.30
CA ASP A 533 -12.70 -22.96 3.11
C ASP A 533 -12.36 -22.07 1.91
N LEU A 534 -11.07 -21.82 1.67
CA LEU A 534 -10.61 -21.07 0.50
C LEU A 534 -10.82 -21.84 -0.80
N GLU A 535 -10.72 -23.18 -0.80
CA GLU A 535 -11.00 -24.03 -1.97
C GLU A 535 -12.50 -24.01 -2.32
N GLU A 536 -13.36 -23.92 -1.31
CA GLU A 536 -14.82 -23.97 -1.45
C GLU A 536 -15.48 -22.62 -1.76
N ASP A 537 -14.99 -21.51 -1.18
CA ASP A 537 -15.61 -20.18 -1.32
C ASP A 537 -14.73 -19.20 -2.10
N SER A 538 -15.12 -18.93 -3.35
CA SER A 538 -14.47 -17.94 -4.22
C SER A 538 -14.51 -16.52 -3.63
N VAL A 539 -15.57 -16.14 -2.90
CA VAL A 539 -15.71 -14.78 -2.35
C VAL A 539 -14.78 -14.56 -1.15
N LEU A 540 -14.62 -15.58 -0.31
CA LEU A 540 -13.64 -15.56 0.77
C LEU A 540 -12.21 -15.44 0.19
N ARG A 541 -11.98 -16.13 -0.94
CA ARG A 541 -10.70 -16.17 -1.65
C ARG A 541 -10.27 -14.85 -2.27
N GLU A 542 -11.20 -14.05 -2.79
CA GLU A 542 -10.90 -12.76 -3.45
C GLU A 542 -10.01 -11.81 -2.62
N LYS A 543 -10.11 -11.87 -1.29
CA LYS A 543 -9.38 -10.98 -0.38
C LYS A 543 -8.10 -11.60 0.18
N VAL A 544 -7.73 -12.81 -0.27
CA VAL A 544 -6.59 -13.56 0.22
C VAL A 544 -5.58 -13.76 -0.90
N ASN A 545 -4.35 -13.34 -0.67
CA ASN A 545 -3.27 -13.54 -1.64
C ASN A 545 -2.80 -15.01 -1.58
N ILE A 546 -3.01 -15.73 -2.68
CA ILE A 546 -2.61 -17.14 -2.85
C ILE A 546 -1.33 -17.21 -3.67
N TYR A 547 -0.34 -17.97 -3.19
CA TYR A 547 0.96 -18.11 -3.85
C TYR A 547 1.16 -19.53 -4.32
N ARG A 548 1.81 -19.70 -5.48
CA ARG A 548 2.21 -21.03 -5.96
C ARG A 548 3.25 -21.64 -5.02
N ASP A 549 3.11 -22.93 -4.73
CA ASP A 549 4.08 -23.67 -3.94
C ASP A 549 5.20 -24.21 -4.86
N PRO A 550 6.44 -23.69 -4.76
CA PRO A 550 7.53 -24.15 -5.60
C PRO A 550 7.95 -25.59 -5.30
N THR A 551 7.56 -26.16 -4.15
CA THR A 551 7.91 -27.54 -3.79
C THR A 551 7.04 -28.59 -4.50
N LYS A 552 5.85 -28.20 -4.97
CA LYS A 552 4.84 -29.09 -5.56
C LYS A 552 4.68 -28.89 -7.07
N GLN A 553 5.75 -28.58 -7.79
CA GLN A 553 5.71 -28.22 -9.22
C GLN A 553 5.18 -29.31 -10.17
N HIS A 554 5.00 -30.56 -9.72
CA HIS A 554 4.49 -31.65 -10.54
C HIS A 554 3.09 -32.05 -10.09
N ILE A 555 2.11 -31.96 -11.00
CA ILE A 555 0.83 -32.65 -10.86
C ILE A 555 1.17 -34.15 -10.84
N PRO A 556 0.81 -34.92 -9.81
CA PRO A 556 0.92 -36.37 -9.88
C PRO A 556 0.02 -36.84 -11.01
N VAL A 557 0.63 -37.27 -12.12
CA VAL A 557 -0.07 -38.00 -13.19
C VAL A 557 -0.28 -39.41 -12.65
N ALA A 558 -1.29 -39.57 -11.78
CA ALA A 558 -1.76 -40.86 -11.33
C ALA A 558 -3.25 -40.94 -11.64
N GLU A 559 -3.59 -41.99 -12.37
CA GLU A 559 -4.91 -42.44 -12.81
C GLU A 559 -6.01 -42.18 -11.78
N ASP A 560 -6.93 -41.27 -12.07
CA ASP A 560 -8.30 -41.23 -11.54
C ASP A 560 -9.11 -40.26 -12.44
N GLU A 561 -9.74 -40.79 -13.49
CA GLU A 561 -10.65 -40.05 -14.40
C GLU A 561 -11.94 -39.52 -13.71
N PHE A 562 -12.00 -39.53 -12.38
CA PHE A 562 -13.22 -39.26 -11.58
C PHE A 562 -13.05 -38.10 -10.57
N ASP A 563 -12.02 -37.25 -10.71
CA ASP A 563 -11.64 -36.23 -9.72
C ASP A 563 -12.09 -34.79 -10.00
N ASP A 564 -12.98 -34.57 -10.97
CA ASP A 564 -13.51 -33.24 -11.30
C ASP A 564 -14.46 -32.64 -10.24
N ASP A 565 -14.98 -33.44 -9.31
CA ASP A 565 -15.96 -33.00 -8.29
C ASP A 565 -15.34 -32.32 -7.05
N LEU A 566 -14.01 -32.31 -6.90
CA LEU A 566 -13.33 -31.72 -5.74
C LEU A 566 -13.13 -30.20 -5.92
N PRO A 567 -13.49 -29.36 -4.93
CA PRO A 567 -13.21 -27.93 -4.97
C PRO A 567 -11.69 -27.65 -5.13
N ALA A 568 -11.35 -26.73 -6.03
CA ALA A 568 -9.96 -26.35 -6.31
C ALA A 568 -9.84 -24.85 -6.62
N VAL A 569 -8.63 -24.31 -6.40
CA VAL A 569 -8.27 -22.95 -6.76
C VAL A 569 -7.75 -22.93 -8.20
N ASP A 570 -8.24 -22.00 -9.02
CA ASP A 570 -7.80 -21.90 -10.41
C ASP A 570 -6.35 -21.42 -10.51
N LEU A 571 -5.61 -21.92 -11.51
CA LEU A 571 -4.20 -21.60 -11.72
C LEU A 571 -3.96 -20.12 -12.03
N GLN A 572 -4.96 -19.44 -12.60
CA GLN A 572 -4.93 -18.02 -12.95
C GLN A 572 -4.97 -17.11 -11.71
N GLU A 573 -5.57 -17.58 -10.62
CA GLU A 573 -5.69 -16.83 -9.36
C GLU A 573 -4.40 -16.87 -8.52
N MET A 574 -3.48 -17.79 -8.84
CA MET A 574 -2.26 -17.99 -8.06
C MET A 574 -1.15 -17.01 -8.47
N LEU A 575 -0.64 -16.26 -7.49
CA LEU A 575 0.50 -15.36 -7.68
C LEU A 575 1.82 -16.14 -7.74
N SER A 576 2.70 -15.75 -8.66
CA SER A 576 4.10 -16.16 -8.62
C SER A 576 4.79 -15.47 -7.45
N ASP A 577 5.54 -16.22 -6.65
CA ASP A 577 6.35 -15.62 -5.60
C ASP A 577 7.45 -14.77 -6.26
N LEU A 578 7.32 -13.44 -6.22
CA LEU A 578 8.40 -12.53 -6.58
C LEU A 578 9.39 -12.53 -5.42
N CYS A 579 10.25 -13.56 -5.38
CA CYS A 579 11.49 -13.50 -4.62
C CYS A 579 12.38 -12.46 -5.29
N ILE A 580 12.22 -11.20 -4.92
CA ILE A 580 13.35 -10.27 -5.00
C ILE A 580 14.32 -10.85 -3.99
N ASN A 581 15.26 -11.67 -4.45
CA ASN A 581 16.41 -11.99 -3.62
C ASN A 581 16.97 -10.64 -3.20
N ASP A 582 16.91 -10.35 -1.91
CA ASP A 582 17.86 -9.46 -1.25
C ASP A 582 19.22 -10.17 -1.32
N GLN A 583 19.71 -10.43 -2.54
CA GLN A 583 21.11 -10.69 -2.78
C GLN A 583 21.78 -9.38 -2.41
N GLU A 584 22.26 -9.35 -1.18
CA GLU A 584 23.29 -8.45 -0.73
C GLU A 584 24.24 -8.22 -1.90
N MET A 585 24.40 -6.94 -2.26
CA MET A 585 25.43 -6.46 -3.16
C MET A 585 26.82 -6.63 -2.49
N ASP A 586 27.16 -7.86 -2.13
CA ASP A 586 28.51 -8.28 -1.82
C ASP A 586 29.15 -8.66 -3.15
N ASP A 587 29.58 -7.65 -3.92
CA ASP A 587 30.71 -7.75 -4.86
C ASP A 587 30.98 -6.38 -5.50
N ALA A 588 31.72 -5.56 -4.76
CA ALA A 588 32.64 -4.57 -5.31
C ALA A 588 33.74 -4.27 -4.28
N ARG A 589 34.66 -5.24 -4.13
CA ARG A 589 36.02 -4.96 -3.66
C ARG A 589 36.92 -4.60 -4.82
#